data_AF-A0A318IP81-F1
#
_entry.id   AF-A0A318IP81-F1
#
_cell.length_a   1.000
_cell.length_b   1.000
_cell.length_c   1.000
_cell.angle_alpha   90.00
_cell.angle_beta   90.00
_cell.angle_gamma   90.00
#
_symmetry.space_group_name_H-M   'P 1'
#
loop_
_entity.id
_entity.type
_entity.pdbx_description
1 polymer ?
#
loop_
_entity_poly.entity_id
_entity_poly.type
_entity_poly.pdbx_seq_one_letter_code
_entity_poly.pdbx_strand_id
1 'polypeptide(L)'
;MKISGIIESISFDGYDRPIGIKTENKTVWCSGLQCNEYIDHGGYSKHLAVNDHVSLTASLKLISKFEIVSGAAFPGVVQAKNSSPHTIVTGHLIEKNGTDEYLLSIGDGEVIILEFEMSVDLTIADYIRVQGELVVELE
;
A
#
# COMPACT_ATOMS: atom_id res chain seq x y z
N MET A 1 3.01 3.26 6.00
CA MET A 1 2.15 4.44 6.28
C MET A 1 0.92 3.94 7.02
N LYS A 2 0.06 4.81 7.58
CA LYS A 2 -1.23 4.36 8.13
C LYS A 2 -2.37 4.88 7.28
N ILE A 3 -3.36 4.03 7.02
CA ILE A 3 -4.59 4.37 6.32
C ILE A 3 -5.74 4.21 7.31
N SER A 4 -6.39 5.33 7.64
CA SER A 4 -7.49 5.37 8.59
C SER A 4 -8.75 5.87 7.91
N GLY A 5 -9.88 5.20 8.19
CA GLY A 5 -11.14 5.55 7.55
C GLY A 5 -12.24 4.52 7.79
N ILE A 6 -13.28 4.60 6.97
CA ILE A 6 -14.41 3.67 6.99
C ILE A 6 -14.32 2.76 5.76
N ILE A 7 -14.48 1.45 5.93
CA ILE A 7 -14.57 0.53 4.80
C ILE A 7 -15.86 0.77 4.03
N GLU A 8 -15.78 1.22 2.77
CA GLU A 8 -16.94 1.41 1.89
C GLU A 8 -17.22 0.18 1.01
N SER A 9 -16.19 -0.61 0.72
CA SER A 9 -16.29 -1.75 -0.19
C SER A 9 -15.28 -2.83 0.17
N ILE A 10 -15.72 -4.08 0.09
CA ILE A 10 -14.87 -5.27 0.15
C ILE A 10 -15.27 -6.14 -1.05
N SER A 11 -14.31 -6.44 -1.92
CA SER A 11 -14.46 -7.46 -2.95
C SER A 11 -13.75 -8.73 -2.49
N PHE A 12 -14.39 -9.88 -2.68
CA PHE A 12 -13.90 -11.16 -2.14
C PHE A 12 -13.29 -12.02 -3.25
N ASP A 13 -12.01 -12.39 -3.09
CA ASP A 13 -11.37 -13.43 -3.90
C ASP A 13 -10.28 -14.17 -3.10
N GLY A 14 -10.65 -15.22 -2.35
CA GLY A 14 -9.69 -16.02 -1.58
C GLY A 14 -9.00 -15.24 -0.45
N TYR A 15 -7.66 -15.21 -0.47
CA TYR A 15 -6.84 -14.56 0.56
C TYR A 15 -6.61 -13.07 0.33
N ASP A 16 -6.66 -12.61 -0.92
CA ASP A 16 -6.51 -11.21 -1.27
C ASP A 16 -7.89 -10.57 -1.49
N ARG A 17 -8.06 -9.36 -0.97
CA ARG A 17 -9.36 -8.70 -0.92
C ARG A 17 -9.18 -7.24 -1.25
N PRO A 18 -9.56 -6.81 -2.46
CA PRO A 18 -9.63 -5.40 -2.78
C PRO A 18 -10.60 -4.70 -1.82
N ILE A 19 -10.07 -3.80 -1.01
CA ILE A 19 -10.81 -3.04 0.00
C ILE A 19 -10.70 -1.54 -0.30
N GLY A 20 -11.86 -0.88 -0.33
CA GLY A 20 -11.98 0.56 -0.47
C GLY A 20 -12.22 1.21 0.87
N ILE A 21 -11.26 2.02 1.33
CA ILE A 21 -11.32 2.73 2.61
C ILE A 21 -11.58 4.22 2.34
N LYS A 22 -12.71 4.73 2.82
CA LYS A 22 -13.04 6.15 2.79
C LYS A 22 -12.24 6.89 3.85
N THR A 23 -11.26 7.66 3.39
CA THR A 23 -10.56 8.66 4.22
C THR A 23 -11.33 9.98 4.17
N GLU A 24 -10.86 11.00 4.90
CA GLU A 24 -11.47 12.34 4.88
C GLU A 24 -11.49 12.96 3.47
N ASN A 25 -10.48 12.67 2.65
CA ASN A 25 -10.26 13.35 1.37
C ASN A 25 -10.65 12.53 0.14
N LYS A 26 -10.60 11.20 0.25
CA LYS A 26 -10.78 10.26 -0.88
C LYS A 26 -11.02 8.84 -0.41
N THR A 27 -11.48 7.98 -1.31
CA THR A 27 -11.42 6.53 -1.13
C THR A 27 -10.03 6.04 -1.55
N VAL A 28 -9.39 5.26 -0.70
CA VAL A 28 -8.11 4.60 -0.95
C VAL A 28 -8.36 3.11 -1.10
N TRP A 29 -7.90 2.54 -2.21
CA TRP A 29 -8.04 1.12 -2.52
C TRP A 29 -6.77 0.37 -2.14
N CYS A 30 -6.92 -0.74 -1.45
CA CYS A 30 -5.80 -1.57 -1.00
C CYS A 30 -6.10 -3.04 -1.28
N SER A 31 -5.06 -3.84 -1.47
CA SER A 31 -5.11 -5.30 -1.38
C SER A 31 -5.06 -5.66 0.11
N GLY A 32 -6.16 -6.16 0.64
CA GLY A 32 -6.29 -6.57 2.04
C GLY A 32 -5.82 -8.00 2.21
N LEU A 33 -4.60 -8.18 2.70
CA LEU A 33 -4.07 -9.51 3.00
C LEU A 33 -4.53 -9.94 4.40
N GLN A 34 -5.29 -11.03 4.44
CA GLN A 34 -5.80 -11.58 5.69
C GLN A 34 -5.35 -13.04 5.85
N CYS A 35 -4.09 -13.22 6.24
CA CYS A 35 -3.44 -14.54 6.31
C CYS A 35 -4.12 -15.51 7.29
N ASN A 36 -4.87 -15.00 8.28
CA ASN A 36 -5.57 -15.80 9.28
C ASN A 36 -6.99 -16.25 8.85
N GLU A 37 -7.47 -15.83 7.67
CA GLU A 37 -8.84 -16.13 7.22
C GLU A 37 -8.91 -16.37 5.71
N TYR A 38 -9.25 -17.61 5.33
CA TYR A 38 -9.65 -17.94 3.96
C TYR A 38 -11.16 -17.81 3.81
N ILE A 39 -11.61 -17.11 2.77
CA ILE A 39 -13.03 -16.96 2.44
C ILE A 39 -13.32 -17.60 1.09
N ASP A 40 -14.26 -18.54 1.09
CA ASP A 40 -14.82 -19.10 -0.14
C ASP A 40 -15.56 -18.03 -0.94
N HIS A 41 -15.63 -18.21 -2.26
CA HIS A 41 -16.36 -17.30 -3.14
C HIS A 41 -17.81 -17.10 -2.66
N GLY A 42 -18.18 -15.85 -2.36
CA GLY A 42 -19.50 -15.47 -1.84
C GLY A 42 -19.65 -15.55 -0.32
N GLY A 43 -18.58 -15.88 0.42
CA GLY A 43 -18.54 -15.80 1.87
C GLY A 43 -18.32 -14.37 2.39
N TYR A 44 -18.35 -14.22 3.73
CA TYR A 44 -18.15 -12.96 4.42
C TYR A 44 -17.04 -13.10 5.47
N SER A 45 -16.31 -12.01 5.73
CA SER A 45 -15.27 -12.00 6.75
C SER A 45 -15.86 -11.91 8.15
N LYS A 46 -15.20 -12.56 9.10
CA LYS A 46 -15.48 -12.43 10.53
C LYS A 46 -14.75 -11.25 11.17
N HIS A 47 -13.76 -10.69 10.49
CA HIS A 47 -12.86 -9.66 11.04
C HIS A 47 -13.10 -8.28 10.44
N LEU A 48 -13.53 -8.20 9.17
CA LEU A 48 -13.82 -6.93 8.50
C LEU A 48 -15.19 -6.92 7.84
N ALA A 49 -15.94 -5.86 8.08
CA ALA A 49 -17.19 -5.57 7.43
C ALA A 49 -17.18 -4.18 6.79
N VAL A 50 -18.04 -4.01 5.79
CA VAL A 50 -18.37 -2.67 5.28
C VAL A 50 -18.99 -1.85 6.42
N ASN A 51 -18.61 -0.58 6.50
CA ASN A 51 -18.87 0.39 7.55
C ASN A 51 -18.00 0.27 8.81
N ASP A 52 -17.06 -0.67 8.88
CA ASP A 52 -16.09 -0.70 9.97
C ASP A 52 -15.13 0.49 9.89
N HIS A 53 -14.82 1.04 11.07
CA HIS A 53 -13.75 2.02 11.23
C HIS A 53 -12.42 1.29 11.42
N VAL A 54 -11.46 1.57 10.54
CA VAL A 54 -10.15 0.90 10.55
C VAL A 54 -9.01 1.90 10.57
N SER A 55 -7.86 1.45 11.07
CA SER A 55 -6.58 2.16 11.03
C SER A 55 -5.50 1.13 10.74
N LEU A 56 -5.19 0.91 9.47
CA LEU A 56 -4.32 -0.18 9.01
C LEU A 56 -2.95 0.34 8.59
N THR A 57 -1.91 -0.45 8.84
CA THR A 57 -0.57 -0.17 8.32
C THR A 57 -0.51 -0.62 6.87
N ALA A 58 -0.02 0.25 5.99
CA ALA A 58 0.14 -0.02 4.58
C ALA A 58 1.60 -0.08 4.14
N SER A 59 1.86 -1.01 3.23
CA SER A 59 3.10 -1.19 2.48
C SER A 59 2.81 -1.18 0.98
N LEU A 60 3.85 -1.00 0.16
CA LEU A 60 3.79 -1.15 -1.28
C LEU A 60 4.52 -2.43 -1.67
N LYS A 61 3.79 -3.41 -2.20
CA LYS A 61 4.31 -4.70 -2.64
C LYS A 61 4.14 -4.88 -4.14
N LEU A 62 4.58 -6.03 -4.68
CA LEU A 62 4.45 -6.39 -6.09
C LEU A 62 4.92 -5.24 -7.01
N ILE A 63 6.09 -4.68 -6.66
CA ILE A 63 6.63 -3.51 -7.33
C ILE A 63 6.98 -3.90 -8.77
N SER A 64 6.19 -3.39 -9.72
CA SER A 64 6.30 -3.70 -11.14
C SER A 64 7.23 -2.75 -11.89
N LYS A 65 7.43 -1.54 -11.36
CA LYS A 65 8.28 -0.52 -11.98
C LYS A 65 8.84 0.43 -10.93
N PHE A 66 10.09 0.83 -11.09
CA PHE A 66 10.66 1.96 -10.36
C PHE A 66 11.57 2.79 -11.26
N GLU A 67 11.78 4.06 -10.90
CA GLU A 67 12.76 4.95 -11.51
C GLU A 67 13.38 5.88 -10.46
N ILE A 68 14.69 6.16 -10.60
CA ILE A 68 15.37 7.19 -9.82
C ILE A 68 15.04 8.54 -10.43
N VAL A 69 14.58 9.48 -9.62
CA VAL A 69 14.12 10.80 -10.05
C VAL A 69 15.19 11.84 -9.70
N SER A 70 15.60 12.64 -10.67
CA SER A 70 16.57 13.71 -10.43
C SER A 70 15.91 14.91 -9.74
N GLY A 71 16.38 15.26 -8.55
CA GLY A 71 15.90 16.40 -7.77
C GLY A 71 14.78 16.05 -6.78
N ALA A 72 14.35 17.03 -5.99
CA ALA A 72 13.26 16.86 -5.03
C ALA A 72 11.92 16.72 -5.78
N ALA A 73 11.58 15.50 -6.19
CA ALA A 73 10.26 15.19 -6.71
C ALA A 73 9.22 15.43 -5.60
N PHE A 74 8.04 15.92 -5.96
CA PHE A 74 6.94 16.12 -5.00
C PHE A 74 6.57 14.76 -4.37
N PRO A 75 6.86 14.55 -3.08
CA PRO A 75 6.55 13.29 -2.43
C PRO A 75 5.04 13.10 -2.37
N GLY A 76 4.59 11.85 -2.40
CA GLY A 76 3.20 11.52 -2.21
C GLY A 76 2.74 10.25 -2.88
N VAL A 77 1.44 10.03 -2.79
CA VAL A 77 0.77 8.79 -3.20
C VAL A 77 -0.33 9.11 -4.20
N VAL A 78 -0.21 8.54 -5.39
CA VAL A 78 -1.16 8.67 -6.48
C VAL A 78 -1.76 7.31 -6.79
N GLN A 79 -3.09 7.25 -6.78
CA GLN A 79 -3.85 6.06 -7.15
C GLN A 79 -4.87 6.45 -8.21
N ALA A 80 -5.05 5.58 -9.22
CA ALA A 80 -6.05 5.78 -10.24
C ALA A 80 -7.47 5.65 -9.65
N LYS A 81 -8.45 6.33 -10.25
CA LYS A 81 -9.84 6.37 -9.72
C LYS A 81 -10.63 5.07 -9.93
N ASN A 82 -10.02 4.00 -10.44
CA ASN A 82 -10.68 2.81 -10.96
C ASN A 82 -10.75 1.63 -9.98
N SER A 83 -10.95 1.91 -8.68
CA SER A 83 -11.08 0.86 -7.65
C SER A 83 -9.92 -0.14 -7.63
N SER A 84 -8.70 0.33 -7.86
CA SER A 84 -7.52 -0.50 -8.02
C SER A 84 -6.50 -0.24 -6.91
N PRO A 85 -5.88 -1.27 -6.33
CA PRO A 85 -4.80 -1.11 -5.35
C PRO A 85 -3.50 -0.58 -5.97
N HIS A 86 -3.41 -0.58 -7.30
CA HIS A 86 -2.26 -0.09 -8.04
C HIS A 86 -1.97 1.37 -7.72
N THR A 87 -0.79 1.59 -7.15
CA THR A 87 -0.42 2.85 -6.54
C THR A 87 0.97 3.25 -6.99
N ILE A 88 1.11 4.53 -7.31
CA ILE A 88 2.39 5.17 -7.60
C ILE A 88 2.76 5.97 -6.38
N VAL A 89 3.94 5.69 -5.84
CA VAL A 89 4.50 6.37 -4.68
C VAL A 89 5.78 7.08 -5.12
N THR A 90 5.93 8.35 -4.72
CA THR A 90 7.15 9.13 -4.91
C THR A 90 7.65 9.60 -3.56
N GLY A 91 8.95 9.49 -3.31
CA GLY A 91 9.52 9.85 -2.02
C GLY A 91 11.05 9.74 -2.01
N HIS A 92 11.61 9.90 -0.81
CA HIS A 92 13.04 9.75 -0.58
C HIS A 92 13.33 8.49 0.23
N LEU A 93 14.32 7.71 -0.21
CA LEU A 93 14.75 6.50 0.51
C LEU A 93 15.45 6.87 1.81
N ILE A 94 14.97 6.33 2.93
CA ILE A 94 15.52 6.61 4.26
C ILE A 94 16.34 5.45 4.83
N GLU A 95 15.94 4.21 4.54
CA GLU A 95 16.55 3.03 5.14
C GLU A 95 16.36 1.79 4.26
N LYS A 96 17.25 0.81 4.41
CA LYS A 96 17.13 -0.54 3.86
C LYS A 96 16.92 -1.51 5.02
N ASN A 97 15.77 -2.18 5.06
CA ASN A 97 15.34 -3.04 6.18
C ASN A 97 15.54 -4.54 5.94
N GLY A 98 16.19 -4.92 4.83
CA GLY A 98 16.40 -6.30 4.48
C GLY A 98 17.15 -6.43 3.17
N THR A 99 16.97 -7.56 2.48
CA THR A 99 17.59 -7.76 1.16
C THR A 99 16.82 -6.99 0.09
N ASP A 100 15.50 -6.94 0.25
CA ASP A 100 14.47 -6.54 -0.71
C ASP A 100 13.46 -5.53 -0.13
N GLU A 101 13.65 -5.11 1.13
CA GLU A 101 12.80 -4.13 1.80
C GLU A 101 13.49 -2.78 2.00
N TYR A 102 12.76 -1.71 1.68
CA TYR A 102 13.20 -0.33 1.85
C TYR A 102 12.13 0.52 2.54
N LEU A 103 12.56 1.50 3.32
CA LEU A 103 11.69 2.55 3.82
C LEU A 103 11.77 3.77 2.93
N LEU A 104 10.60 4.27 2.53
CA LEU A 104 10.45 5.45 1.70
C LEU A 104 9.65 6.50 2.48
N SER A 105 10.22 7.68 2.67
CA SER A 105 9.45 8.80 3.20
C SER A 105 8.79 9.58 2.07
N ILE A 106 7.48 9.79 2.24
CA ILE A 106 6.56 10.30 1.21
C ILE A 106 6.03 11.70 1.54
N GLY A 107 6.70 12.40 2.46
CA GLY A 107 6.32 13.75 2.92
C GLY A 107 5.56 13.73 4.25
N ASP A 108 5.44 14.89 4.90
CA ASP A 108 4.63 15.13 6.12
C ASP A 108 4.83 14.13 7.28
N GLY A 109 6.05 13.59 7.41
CA GLY A 109 6.40 12.60 8.43
C GLY A 109 5.87 11.18 8.13
N GLU A 110 5.24 10.97 6.97
CA GLU A 110 4.77 9.67 6.53
C GLU A 110 5.90 8.85 5.89
N VAL A 111 5.90 7.57 6.24
CA VAL A 111 6.83 6.56 5.73
C VAL A 111 6.03 5.37 5.25
N ILE A 112 6.42 4.78 4.12
CA ILE A 112 5.87 3.54 3.59
C ILE A 112 6.98 2.52 3.36
N ILE A 113 6.68 1.26 3.63
CA ILE A 113 7.57 0.14 3.35
C ILE A 113 7.40 -0.22 1.88
N LEU A 114 8.52 -0.39 1.18
CA LEU A 114 8.59 -0.92 -0.18
C LEU A 114 9.14 -2.34 -0.10
N GLU A 115 8.42 -3.30 -0.66
CA GLU A 115 8.82 -4.71 -0.73
C GLU A 115 8.97 -5.10 -2.21
N PHE A 116 10.21 -5.36 -2.64
CA PHE A 116 10.53 -5.75 -4.01
C PHE A 116 10.50 -7.27 -4.15
N GLU A 117 10.05 -7.80 -5.29
CA GLU A 117 10.05 -9.26 -5.54
C GLU A 117 11.46 -9.85 -5.75
N MET A 118 12.46 -8.99 -5.91
CA MET A 118 13.85 -9.36 -6.09
C MET A 118 14.75 -8.36 -5.40
N SER A 119 15.98 -8.78 -5.08
CA SER A 119 17.00 -7.88 -4.55
C SER A 119 17.29 -6.77 -5.55
N VAL A 120 17.06 -5.53 -5.13
CA VAL A 120 17.41 -4.31 -5.87
C VAL A 120 18.43 -3.53 -5.04
N ASP A 121 19.47 -3.02 -5.69
CA ASP A 121 20.46 -2.16 -5.06
C ASP A 121 20.10 -0.69 -5.31
N LEU A 122 19.42 -0.09 -4.34
CA LEU A 122 19.10 1.33 -4.31
C LEU A 122 19.97 2.07 -3.30
N THR A 123 20.30 3.33 -3.60
CA THR A 123 21.11 4.18 -2.70
C THR A 123 20.20 4.95 -1.76
N ILE A 124 20.53 4.95 -0.46
CA ILE A 124 19.82 5.77 0.53
C ILE A 124 19.97 7.26 0.19
N ALA A 125 18.94 8.05 0.48
CA ALA A 125 18.77 9.44 0.10
C ALA A 125 18.41 9.71 -1.38
N ASP A 126 18.36 8.69 -2.24
CA ASP A 126 17.82 8.85 -3.58
C ASP A 126 16.31 9.16 -3.52
N TYR A 127 15.87 10.02 -4.43
CA TYR A 127 14.45 10.18 -4.73
C TYR A 127 14.05 9.12 -5.74
N ILE A 128 13.01 8.36 -5.42
CA ILE A 128 12.50 7.30 -6.29
C ILE A 128 11.01 7.46 -6.50
N ARG A 129 10.58 7.02 -7.68
CA ARG A 129 9.18 6.84 -8.02
C ARG A 129 8.94 5.36 -8.29
N VAL A 130 7.99 4.79 -7.59
CA VAL A 130 7.72 3.35 -7.56
C VAL A 130 6.25 3.11 -7.87
N GLN A 131 5.98 2.08 -8.65
CA GLN A 131 4.64 1.59 -8.95
C GLN A 131 4.51 0.15 -8.46
N GLY A 132 3.50 -0.09 -7.63
CA GLY A 132 3.19 -1.40 -7.08
C GLY A 132 1.75 -1.47 -6.58
N GLU A 133 1.45 -2.48 -5.77
CA GLU A 133 0.16 -2.63 -5.12
C GLU A 133 0.23 -2.13 -3.68
N LEU A 134 -0.73 -1.29 -3.31
CA LEU A 134 -0.88 -0.84 -1.93
C LEU A 134 -1.54 -1.97 -1.14
N VAL A 135 -0.80 -2.52 -0.18
CA VAL A 135 -1.22 -3.65 0.63
C VAL A 135 -1.45 -3.18 2.05
N VAL A 136 -2.53 -3.66 2.67
CA VAL A 136 -2.73 -3.55 4.12
C VAL A 136 -2.86 -4.94 4.71
N GLU A 137 -2.14 -5.17 5.80
CA GLU A 137 -2.17 -6.43 6.53
C GLU A 137 -3.00 -6.27 7.80
N LEU A 138 -3.80 -7.29 8.10
CA LEU A 138 -4.58 -7.39 9.32
C LEU A 138 -3.92 -8.41 10.23
N GLU A 139 -3.40 -7.95 11.37
CA GLU A 139 -2.96 -8.81 12.47
C GLU A 139 -4.16 -9.41 13.23
#